data_AF-H9WDN7-F1
#
_entry.id   AF-H9WDN7-F1
#
_cell.length_a   1.000
_cell.length_b   1.000
_cell.length_c   1.000
_cell.angle_alpha   90.00
_cell.angle_beta   90.00
_cell.angle_gamma   90.00
#
_symmetry.space_group_name_H-M   'P 1'
#
loop_
_entity.id
_entity.type
_entity.pdbx_description
1 polymer ?
#
loop_
_entity_poly.entity_id
_entity_poly.type
_entity_poly.pdbx_seq_one_letter_code
_entity_poly.pdbx_strand_id
1 'polypeptide(L)'
;ILASSSEVLKFAMAEKTCLHAQVSKGLEEQPTAGFQFEDYLPLMAVKLGEEGFMEELCNGFRLLADPEKGVITFNSLKRNAALLGMGMG
;
A
#
# COMPACT_ATOMS: atom_id res chain seq x y z
N ILE A 1 -23.90 -18.00 12.09
CA ILE A 1 -22.99 -17.08 11.37
C ILE A 1 -21.61 -17.73 11.33
N LEU A 2 -21.44 -18.74 10.49
CA LEU A 2 -20.15 -19.29 10.12
C LEU A 2 -20.33 -19.70 8.67
N ALA A 3 -19.94 -18.83 7.74
CA ALA A 3 -19.87 -19.19 6.34
C ALA A 3 -18.73 -20.21 6.17
N SER A 4 -18.89 -21.20 5.30
CA SER A 4 -17.83 -22.17 4.99
C SER A 4 -16.58 -21.42 4.49
N SER A 5 -15.37 -21.92 4.75
CA SER A 5 -14.12 -21.29 4.25
C SER A 5 -14.14 -21.05 2.72
N SER A 6 -14.92 -21.84 1.97
CA SER A 6 -15.12 -21.63 0.53
C SER A 6 -16.01 -20.41 0.20
N GLU A 7 -16.93 -20.04 1.09
CA GLU A 7 -17.78 -18.86 0.94
C GLU A 7 -17.06 -17.58 1.33
N VAL A 8 -16.18 -17.62 2.34
CA VAL A 8 -15.30 -16.50 2.67
C VAL A 8 -14.35 -16.20 1.51
N LEU A 9 -13.86 -17.23 0.84
CA LEU A 9 -13.01 -17.08 -0.33
C LEU A 9 -13.79 -16.56 -1.55
N LYS A 10 -15.05 -16.99 -1.74
CA LYS A 10 -15.94 -16.40 -2.75
C LYS A 10 -16.28 -14.94 -2.46
N PHE A 11 -16.43 -14.56 -1.19
CA PHE A 11 -16.64 -13.18 -0.79
C PHE A 11 -15.38 -12.33 -1.08
N ALA A 12 -14.20 -12.83 -0.72
CA ALA A 12 -12.92 -12.20 -1.04
C ALA A 12 -12.64 -12.12 -2.55
N MET A 13 -13.04 -13.14 -3.33
CA MET A 13 -12.89 -13.14 -4.79
C MET A 13 -13.95 -12.28 -5.51
N ALA A 14 -15.16 -12.17 -4.95
CA ALA A 14 -16.18 -11.21 -5.40
C ALA A 14 -15.74 -9.76 -5.13
N GLU A 15 -15.04 -9.52 -4.00
CA GLU A 15 -14.40 -8.24 -3.71
C GLU A 15 -13.25 -7.94 -4.70
N LYS A 16 -12.46 -8.95 -5.10
CA LYS A 16 -11.42 -8.82 -6.16
C LYS A 16 -12.00 -8.47 -7.54
N THR A 17 -13.24 -8.88 -7.87
CA THR A 17 -13.88 -8.50 -9.15
C THR A 17 -14.45 -7.08 -9.13
N CYS A 18 -14.86 -6.56 -7.97
CA CYS A 18 -15.30 -5.18 -7.80
C CYS A 18 -14.12 -4.19 -7.81
N LEU A 19 -12.97 -4.61 -7.27
CA LEU A 19 -11.74 -3.81 -7.27
C LEU A 19 -11.24 -3.50 -8.69
N HIS A 20 -11.39 -4.45 -9.63
CA HIS A 20 -11.05 -4.20 -11.04
C HIS A 20 -11.98 -3.18 -11.72
N ALA A 21 -13.21 -3.01 -11.23
CA ALA A 21 -14.16 -2.02 -11.74
C ALA A 21 -14.02 -0.64 -11.07
N GLN A 22 -13.46 -0.56 -9.87
CA GLN A 22 -13.33 0.70 -9.12
C GLN A 22 -11.95 1.36 -9.22
N VAL A 23 -10.87 0.62 -9.53
CA VAL A 23 -9.57 1.24 -9.82
C VAL A 23 -9.65 2.20 -11.02
N SER A 24 -10.56 1.95 -11.97
CA SER A 24 -10.77 2.85 -13.13
C SER A 24 -11.58 4.12 -12.85
N LYS A 25 -12.15 4.31 -11.65
CA LYS A 25 -12.97 5.50 -11.33
C LYS A 25 -12.29 6.58 -10.49
N GLY A 26 -11.01 6.40 -10.15
CA GLY A 26 -10.30 7.28 -9.23
C GLY A 26 -9.36 8.32 -9.86
N LEU A 27 -9.15 8.33 -11.18
CA LEU A 27 -8.17 9.25 -11.78
C LEU A 27 -8.62 9.73 -13.17
N GLU A 28 -9.54 10.68 -13.20
CA GLU A 28 -9.57 11.63 -14.32
C GLU A 28 -8.39 12.60 -14.14
N GLU A 29 -7.30 12.36 -14.85
CA GLU A 29 -6.18 13.29 -14.93
C GLU A 29 -6.56 14.50 -15.78
N GLN A 30 -6.62 15.68 -15.14
CA GLN A 30 -6.44 16.95 -15.86
C GLN A 30 -5.00 17.02 -16.38
N PRO A 31 -4.74 17.56 -17.58
CA PRO A 31 -3.39 17.72 -18.10
C PRO A 31 -2.69 18.88 -17.38
N THR A 32 -2.28 18.64 -16.13
CA THR A 32 -1.24 19.44 -15.50
C THR A 32 0.09 18.89 -15.97
N ALA A 33 0.98 19.75 -16.47
CA ALA A 33 2.39 19.42 -16.72
C ALA A 33 3.12 19.16 -15.39
N GLY A 34 2.66 18.15 -14.67
CA GLY A 34 3.11 17.71 -13.35
C GLY A 34 3.62 16.29 -13.46
N PHE A 35 4.63 15.98 -12.66
CA PHE A 35 5.22 14.64 -12.56
C PHE A 35 4.12 13.59 -12.41
N GLN A 36 3.99 12.71 -13.41
CA GLN A 36 3.16 11.53 -13.28
C GLN A 36 3.89 10.58 -12.32
N PHE A 37 3.22 10.25 -11.20
CA PHE A 37 3.75 9.25 -10.29
C PHE A 37 3.59 7.87 -10.94
N GLU A 38 4.68 7.11 -11.01
CA GLU A 38 4.62 5.75 -11.51
C GLU A 38 4.36 4.78 -10.35
N ASP A 39 3.30 3.99 -10.49
CA ASP A 39 2.92 3.01 -9.48
C ASP A 39 3.72 1.70 -9.65
N TYR A 40 4.64 1.47 -8.72
CA TYR A 40 5.47 0.27 -8.67
C TYR A 40 4.87 -0.85 -7.81
N LEU A 41 3.73 -0.64 -7.15
CA LEU A 41 3.10 -1.66 -6.30
C LEU A 41 2.81 -2.96 -7.07
N PRO A 42 2.24 -2.95 -8.29
CA PRO A 42 2.00 -4.18 -9.04
C PRO A 42 3.30 -4.92 -9.38
N LEU A 43 4.36 -4.19 -9.72
CA LEU A 43 5.67 -4.77 -10.03
C LEU A 43 6.30 -5.42 -8.78
N MET A 44 6.20 -4.77 -7.62
CA MET A 44 6.71 -5.31 -6.37
C MET A 44 5.93 -6.55 -5.94
N ALA A 45 4.61 -6.55 -6.08
CA ALA A 45 3.77 -7.71 -5.79
C ALA A 45 4.14 -8.93 -6.66
N VAL A 46 4.44 -8.71 -7.95
CA VAL A 46 4.93 -9.78 -8.84
C VAL A 46 6.31 -10.27 -8.44
N LYS A 47 7.23 -9.37 -8.07
CA LYS A 47 8.62 -9.73 -7.74
C LYS A 47 8.76 -10.44 -6.40
N LEU A 48 7.98 -10.03 -5.40
CA LEU A 48 8.07 -10.53 -4.02
C LEU A 48 7.05 -11.62 -3.70
N GLY A 49 6.01 -11.78 -4.52
CA GLY A 49 4.83 -12.58 -4.18
C GLY A 49 3.94 -11.88 -3.14
N GLU A 50 2.72 -12.40 -2.92
CA GLU A 50 1.74 -11.77 -2.03
C GLU A 50 2.25 -11.62 -0.58
N GLU A 51 2.80 -12.69 0.00
CA GLU A 51 3.28 -12.68 1.39
C GLU A 51 4.51 -11.78 1.58
N GLY A 52 5.51 -11.91 0.71
CA GLY A 52 6.73 -11.09 0.78
C GLY A 52 6.45 -9.60 0.54
N PHE A 53 5.54 -9.29 -0.38
CA PHE A 53 5.12 -7.91 -0.61
C PHE A 53 4.43 -7.30 0.62
N MET A 54 3.51 -8.04 1.24
CA MET A 54 2.83 -7.59 2.46
C MET A 54 3.80 -7.44 3.64
N GLU A 55 4.77 -8.35 3.76
CA GLU A 55 5.82 -8.26 4.78
C GLU A 55 6.65 -6.98 4.63
N GLU A 56 7.12 -6.68 3.42
CA GLU A 56 7.91 -5.46 3.15
C GLU A 56 7.09 -4.19 3.41
N LEU A 57 5.83 -4.13 2.99
CA LEU A 57 4.94 -3.00 3.29
C LEU A 57 4.76 -2.83 4.80
N CYS A 58 4.55 -3.92 5.54
CA CYS A 58 4.38 -3.87 6.98
C CYS A 58 5.68 -3.45 7.69
N ASN A 59 6.83 -3.93 7.22
CA ASN A 59 8.13 -3.56 7.75
C ASN A 59 8.41 -2.07 7.53
N GLY A 60 8.16 -1.56 6.32
CA GLY A 60 8.27 -0.13 6.01
C GLY A 60 7.32 0.72 6.83
N PHE A 61 6.06 0.30 7.01
CA PHE A 61 5.11 1.01 7.87
C PHE A 61 5.58 1.04 9.32
N ARG A 62 5.97 -0.12 9.88
CA ARG A 62 6.48 -0.21 11.26
C ARG A 62 7.73 0.64 11.48
N LEU A 63 8.59 0.75 10.48
CA LEU A 63 9.77 1.61 10.52
C LEU A 63 9.40 3.10 10.63
N LEU A 64 8.32 3.53 9.97
CA LEU A 64 7.91 4.94 9.91
C LEU A 64 6.88 5.32 10.98
N ALA A 65 6.15 4.35 11.51
CA ALA A 65 5.12 4.55 12.52
C ALA A 65 5.71 5.00 13.86
N ASP A 66 4.94 5.80 14.58
CA ASP A 66 5.16 6.02 16.00
C ASP A 66 4.87 4.70 16.74
N PRO A 67 5.82 4.18 17.54
CA PRO A 67 5.69 2.85 18.14
C PRO A 67 4.63 2.78 19.24
N GLU A 68 4.28 3.92 19.86
CA GLU A 68 3.25 3.98 20.89
C GLU A 68 1.87 4.13 20.27
N LYS A 69 1.75 4.92 19.20
CA LYS A 69 0.46 5.20 18.54
C LYS A 69 0.09 4.22 17.44
N GLY A 70 1.06 3.45 16.93
CA GLY A 70 0.85 2.50 15.83
C GLY A 70 0.50 3.15 14.49
N VAL A 71 0.73 4.46 14.34
CA VAL A 71 0.45 5.23 13.11
C VAL A 71 1.62 6.12 12.73
N ILE A 72 1.76 6.44 11.44
CA ILE A 72 2.76 7.41 11.00
C ILE A 72 2.33 8.80 11.45
N THR A 73 3.16 9.43 12.28
CA THR A 73 2.99 10.82 12.69
C THR A 73 4.00 11.69 11.98
N PHE A 74 3.75 13.01 11.92
CA PHE A 74 4.73 13.95 11.38
C PHE A 74 6.10 13.82 12.07
N ASN A 75 6.11 13.65 13.39
CA ASN A 75 7.34 13.54 14.18
C ASN A 75 8.08 12.21 13.92
N SER A 76 7.36 11.08 13.84
CA SER A 76 7.98 9.79 13.54
C SER A 76 8.53 9.76 12.12
N LEU A 77 7.77 10.28 11.15
CA LEU A 77 8.21 10.39 9.77
C LEU A 77 9.45 11.29 9.65
N LYS A 78 9.43 12.49 10.26
CA LYS A 78 10.59 13.41 10.24
C LYS A 78 11.85 12.76 10.82
N ARG A 79 11.73 12.01 11.92
CA ARG A 79 12.84 11.28 12.54
C ARG A 79 13.41 10.21 11.61
N ASN A 80 12.54 9.50 10.90
CA ASN A 80 12.90 8.33 10.12
C ASN A 80 13.11 8.63 8.62
N ALA A 81 12.84 9.85 8.15
CA ALA A 81 12.99 10.26 6.75
C ALA A 81 14.42 10.07 6.21
N ALA A 82 15.43 10.19 7.07
CA ALA A 82 16.82 9.91 6.69
C ALA A 82 17.03 8.46 6.20
N LEU A 83 16.27 7.50 6.74
CA LEU A 83 16.31 6.09 6.33
C LEU A 83 15.67 5.86 4.96
N LEU A 84 14.83 6.79 4.49
CA LEU A 84 14.24 6.79 3.16
C LEU A 84 15.13 7.47 2.11
N GLY A 85 16.39 7.76 2.44
CA GLY A 85 17.30 8.49 1.57
C GLY A 85 16.96 9.98 1.43
N MET A 86 16.11 10.51 2.31
CA MET A 86 15.69 11.92 2.32
C MET A 86 16.47 12.79 3.33
N GLY A 87 17.60 12.27 3.85
CA GLY A 87 18.51 13.07 4.67
C GLY A 87 19.34 14.02 3.81
N MET A 88 19.56 15.25 4.29
CA MET A 88 20.61 16.12 3.72
C MET A 88 21.96 15.43 3.94
N GLY A 89 22.66 15.12 2.85
CA GLY A 89 24.10 14.90 2.86
C GLY A 89 24.87 16.19 3.10
#